data_AF-A0A526R9R5-F1
#
_entry.id   AF-A0A526R9R5-F1
#
_cell.length_a   1.000
_cell.length_b   1.000
_cell.length_c   1.000
_cell.angle_alpha   90.00
_cell.angle_beta   90.00
_cell.angle_gamma   90.00
#
_symmetry.space_group_name_H-M   'P 1'
#
loop_
_entity.id
_entity.type
_entity.pdbx_description
1 polymer ?
#
loop_
_entity_poly.entity_id
_entity_poly.type
_entity_poly.pdbx_seq_one_letter_code
_entity_poly.pdbx_strand_id
1 'polypeptide(L)'
;LDLTQDALRQRSISVDLAGFTDAMERQRAEARKSWAGSGDAATETVWFSVRENTGATDFLGYETEQAEGLVLALVKDGKAVDSAAQGDTVAVIVNQTPFYGESGGQMGDTGIVSGEGFSIAITDTQKKADGLFVHLGRVASGTVKTGAAVELKVEHARRSRLRANHSATHLIHEALREVLGTHVAQKGSLVAPERLRFDISHNKPISADELEEVERMANEIVVQNSPVSTRLMSVDDAIAEGAMALFGEKYGDEVRVVSMGTGLHGAKANRPYSVELCGGTHVRATGDIGLVRIVSDSAVAAGVRRIEALTGEAARRHLDEQDKRLKAIASTLK
;
A
#
# COMPACT_ATOMS: atom_id res chain seq x y z
N LEU A 1 4.92 -19.53 -21.04
CA LEU A 1 5.19 -20.30 -22.27
C LEU A 1 6.41 -21.19 -22.09
N ASP A 2 7.56 -20.63 -21.75
CA ASP A 2 8.83 -21.37 -21.60
C ASP A 2 8.76 -22.55 -20.62
N LEU A 3 8.23 -22.35 -19.41
CA LEU A 3 8.05 -23.42 -18.42
C LEU A 3 7.11 -24.53 -18.90
N THR A 4 6.08 -24.17 -19.66
CA THR A 4 5.12 -25.12 -20.24
C THR A 4 5.74 -25.94 -21.36
N GLN A 5 6.58 -25.32 -22.20
CA GLN A 5 7.31 -26.01 -23.26
C GLN A 5 8.32 -27.00 -22.68
N ASP A 6 9.04 -26.62 -21.63
CA ASP A 6 10.01 -27.50 -20.98
C ASP A 6 9.35 -28.70 -20.29
N ALA A 7 8.20 -28.50 -19.63
CA ALA A 7 7.43 -29.58 -19.02
C ALA A 7 6.87 -30.58 -20.05
N LEU A 8 6.48 -30.11 -21.23
CA LEU A 8 5.89 -30.94 -22.29
C LEU A 8 6.94 -31.62 -23.19
N ARG A 9 8.17 -31.11 -23.20
CA ARG A 9 9.32 -31.65 -23.96
C ARG A 9 9.60 -33.11 -23.61
N GLN A 10 9.52 -33.45 -22.33
CA GLN A 10 9.74 -34.82 -21.84
C GLN A 10 8.66 -35.82 -22.28
N ARG A 11 7.51 -35.31 -22.74
CA ARG A 11 6.36 -36.12 -23.19
C ARG A 11 6.21 -36.11 -24.71
N SER A 12 7.14 -35.50 -25.45
CA SER A 12 7.09 -35.34 -26.91
C SER A 12 5.82 -34.64 -27.40
N ILE A 13 5.23 -33.75 -26.59
CA ILE A 13 4.06 -32.96 -26.95
C ILE A 13 4.54 -31.57 -27.35
N SER A 14 4.23 -31.14 -28.59
CA SER A 14 4.56 -29.81 -29.07
C SER A 14 3.52 -28.79 -28.61
N VAL A 15 3.97 -27.54 -28.40
CA VAL A 15 3.09 -26.41 -28.08
C VAL A 15 2.84 -25.60 -29.35
N ASP A 16 1.57 -25.24 -29.60
CA ASP A 16 1.21 -24.35 -30.70
C ASP A 16 1.60 -22.91 -30.39
N LEU A 17 2.83 -22.57 -30.78
CA LEU A 17 3.41 -21.23 -30.60
C LEU A 17 2.66 -20.16 -31.41
N ALA A 18 2.20 -20.50 -32.61
CA ALA A 18 1.50 -19.57 -33.47
C ALA A 18 0.12 -19.24 -32.88
N GLY A 19 -0.63 -20.27 -32.48
CA GLY A 19 -1.92 -20.10 -31.80
C GLY A 19 -1.82 -19.36 -30.48
N PHE A 20 -0.78 -19.60 -29.68
CA PHE A 20 -0.52 -18.84 -28.45
C PHE A 20 -0.23 -17.36 -28.74
N THR A 21 0.61 -17.07 -29.73
CA THR A 21 0.95 -15.69 -30.11
C THR A 21 -0.27 -14.95 -30.63
N ASP A 22 -1.08 -15.58 -31.49
CA ASP A 22 -2.33 -15.01 -32.01
C ASP A 22 -3.37 -14.79 -30.91
N ALA A 23 -3.45 -15.68 -29.93
CA ALA A 23 -4.34 -15.53 -28.78
C ALA A 23 -3.87 -14.40 -27.85
N MET A 24 -2.57 -14.28 -27.62
CA MET A 24 -1.97 -13.17 -26.85
C MET A 24 -2.19 -11.82 -27.54
N GLU A 25 -2.02 -11.73 -28.85
CA GLU A 25 -2.30 -10.51 -29.61
C GLU A 25 -3.79 -10.15 -29.61
N ARG A 26 -4.69 -11.15 -29.71
CA ARG A 26 -6.13 -10.93 -29.56
C ARG A 26 -6.50 -10.45 -28.17
N GLN A 27 -5.96 -11.06 -27.12
CA GLN A 27 -6.16 -10.63 -25.73
C GLN A 27 -5.65 -9.20 -25.51
N ARG A 28 -4.47 -8.86 -26.06
CA ARG A 28 -3.92 -7.48 -26.04
C ARG A 28 -4.86 -6.50 -26.74
N ALA A 29 -5.35 -6.86 -27.93
CA ALA A 29 -6.27 -6.01 -28.69
C ALA A 29 -7.63 -5.83 -27.99
N GLU A 30 -8.15 -6.87 -27.33
CA GLU A 30 -9.39 -6.82 -26.55
C GLU A 30 -9.24 -5.98 -25.27
N ALA A 31 -8.11 -6.13 -24.55
CA ALA A 31 -7.79 -5.29 -23.39
C ALA A 31 -7.70 -3.81 -23.76
N ARG A 32 -7.13 -3.48 -24.94
CA ARG A 32 -7.10 -2.11 -25.46
C ARG A 32 -8.49 -1.59 -25.84
N LYS A 33 -9.40 -2.45 -26.31
CA LYS A 33 -10.78 -2.07 -26.71
C LYS A 33 -11.73 -1.89 -25.54
N SER A 34 -11.61 -2.69 -24.48
CA SER A 34 -12.49 -2.61 -23.31
C SER A 34 -12.25 -1.35 -22.44
N TRP A 35 -11.10 -0.70 -22.61
CA TRP A 35 -10.66 0.43 -21.77
C TRP A 35 -10.95 1.82 -22.36
N ALA A 36 -11.41 1.92 -23.60
CA ALA A 36 -11.64 3.19 -24.31
C ALA A 36 -12.84 4.03 -23.79
N GLY A 37 -13.40 3.71 -22.60
CA GLY A 37 -14.67 4.25 -22.10
C GLY A 37 -14.61 5.23 -20.92
N SER A 38 -13.46 5.43 -20.26
CA SER A 38 -13.31 6.40 -19.16
C SER A 38 -12.33 7.50 -19.55
N GLY A 39 -12.64 8.76 -19.22
CA GLY A 39 -11.96 9.98 -19.71
C GLY A 39 -10.47 10.14 -19.40
N ASP A 40 -9.80 9.13 -18.82
CA ASP A 40 -8.36 9.03 -18.59
C ASP A 40 -7.61 8.19 -19.66
N ALA A 41 -8.32 7.72 -20.70
CA ALA A 41 -7.82 6.73 -21.65
C ALA A 41 -6.47 7.08 -22.34
N ALA A 42 -6.21 8.36 -22.63
CA ALA A 42 -4.97 8.79 -23.29
C ALA A 42 -3.74 8.67 -22.36
N THR A 43 -3.89 9.03 -21.08
CA THR A 43 -2.82 8.97 -20.07
C THR A 43 -2.56 7.53 -19.62
N GLU A 44 -3.56 6.65 -19.63
CA GLU A 44 -3.35 5.22 -19.34
C GLU A 44 -2.69 4.47 -20.50
N THR A 45 -2.92 4.88 -21.76
CA THR A 45 -2.30 4.25 -22.93
C THR A 45 -0.77 4.33 -22.89
N VAL A 46 -0.21 5.46 -22.42
CA VAL A 46 1.26 5.62 -22.34
C VAL A 46 1.88 4.58 -21.41
N TRP A 47 1.22 4.23 -20.30
CA TRP A 47 1.76 3.29 -19.32
C TRP A 47 1.77 1.86 -19.84
N PHE A 48 0.78 1.46 -20.65
CA PHE A 48 0.82 0.16 -21.32
C PHE A 48 1.99 0.06 -22.30
N SER A 49 2.19 1.09 -23.14
CA SER A 49 3.33 1.10 -24.06
C SER A 49 4.67 1.14 -23.34
N VAL A 50 4.78 1.91 -22.24
CA VAL A 50 5.99 1.89 -21.40
C VAL A 50 6.20 0.51 -20.81
N ARG A 51 5.18 -0.11 -20.20
CA ARG A 51 5.25 -1.44 -19.59
C ARG A 51 5.64 -2.54 -20.59
N GLU A 52 5.15 -2.47 -21.83
CA GLU A 52 5.53 -3.39 -22.91
C GLU A 52 7.02 -3.26 -23.26
N ASN A 53 7.57 -2.03 -23.25
CA ASN A 53 8.96 -1.76 -23.60
C ASN A 53 9.94 -1.98 -22.44
N THR A 54 9.55 -1.68 -21.19
CA THR A 54 10.45 -1.70 -20.03
C THR A 54 10.36 -2.96 -19.18
N GLY A 55 9.29 -3.75 -19.31
CA GLY A 55 9.00 -4.80 -18.33
C GLY A 55 8.35 -4.27 -17.05
N ALA A 56 8.09 -5.17 -16.09
CA ALA A 56 7.64 -4.81 -14.75
C ALA A 56 8.81 -4.22 -13.94
N THR A 57 8.49 -3.41 -12.94
CA THR A 57 9.49 -2.92 -11.99
C THR A 57 9.62 -3.90 -10.84
N ASP A 58 10.85 -4.29 -10.50
CA ASP A 58 11.14 -5.11 -9.34
C ASP A 58 11.01 -4.27 -8.05
N PHE A 59 10.11 -4.67 -7.16
CA PHE A 59 9.86 -3.94 -5.92
C PHE A 59 10.70 -4.50 -4.77
N LEU A 60 11.56 -3.64 -4.19
CA LEU A 60 12.51 -3.95 -3.10
C LEU A 60 12.11 -3.31 -1.76
N GLY A 61 10.96 -2.61 -1.72
CA GLY A 61 10.60 -1.73 -0.62
C GLY A 61 10.14 -2.43 0.66
N TYR A 62 10.04 -3.77 0.63
CA TYR A 62 9.82 -4.58 1.82
C TYR A 62 11.09 -4.71 2.66
N GLU A 63 12.25 -4.86 2.02
CA GLU A 63 13.53 -5.07 2.70
C GLU A 63 14.30 -3.76 2.92
N THR A 64 14.22 -2.81 1.97
CA THR A 64 15.04 -1.61 1.97
C THR A 64 14.27 -0.33 1.62
N GLU A 65 14.82 0.81 2.01
CA GLU A 65 14.36 2.16 1.64
C GLU A 65 15.35 2.87 0.71
N GLN A 66 16.46 2.22 0.37
CA GLN A 66 17.50 2.69 -0.54
C GLN A 66 17.87 1.58 -1.51
N ALA A 67 17.98 1.91 -2.80
CA ALA A 67 18.47 0.99 -3.83
C ALA A 67 19.11 1.76 -4.98
N GLU A 68 19.95 1.08 -5.75
CA GLU A 68 20.44 1.57 -7.03
C GLU A 68 19.61 0.99 -8.17
N GLY A 69 19.53 1.67 -9.31
CA GLY A 69 18.79 1.22 -10.48
C GLY A 69 19.14 1.97 -11.76
N LEU A 70 18.40 1.68 -12.83
CA LEU A 70 18.53 2.30 -14.14
C LEU A 70 17.20 2.94 -14.54
N VAL A 71 17.25 4.17 -15.05
CA VAL A 71 16.08 4.84 -15.66
C VAL A 71 15.76 4.14 -16.97
N LEU A 72 14.61 3.46 -17.05
CA LEU A 72 14.17 2.77 -18.26
C LEU A 72 13.31 3.66 -19.16
N ALA A 73 12.52 4.55 -18.58
CA ALA A 73 11.72 5.50 -19.33
C ALA A 73 11.48 6.79 -18.54
N LEU A 74 11.31 7.89 -19.27
CA LEU A 74 10.84 9.17 -18.74
C LEU A 74 9.58 9.54 -19.50
N VAL A 75 8.56 10.01 -18.78
CA VAL A 75 7.32 10.51 -19.37
C VAL A 75 7.06 11.93 -18.88
N LYS A 76 6.87 12.86 -19.81
CA LYS A 76 6.57 14.27 -19.58
C LYS A 76 5.36 14.66 -20.41
N ASP A 77 4.39 15.35 -19.80
CA ASP A 77 3.15 15.80 -20.45
C ASP A 77 2.42 14.66 -21.22
N GLY A 78 2.41 13.47 -20.62
CA GLY A 78 1.78 12.26 -21.20
C GLY A 78 2.54 11.60 -22.35
N LYS A 79 3.78 12.02 -22.63
CA LYS A 79 4.60 11.49 -23.74
C LYS A 79 5.93 10.97 -23.22
N ALA A 80 6.39 9.85 -23.78
CA ALA A 80 7.74 9.37 -23.54
C ALA A 80 8.77 10.35 -24.11
N VAL A 81 9.82 10.63 -23.34
CA VAL A 81 10.92 11.52 -23.69
C VAL A 81 12.26 10.88 -23.35
N ASP A 82 13.32 11.24 -24.08
CA ASP A 82 14.67 10.71 -23.81
C ASP A 82 15.39 11.42 -22.66
N SER A 83 14.94 12.63 -22.31
CA SER A 83 15.53 13.43 -21.25
C SER A 83 14.55 14.43 -20.64
N ALA A 84 14.79 14.81 -19.39
CA ALA A 84 14.08 15.87 -18.69
C ALA A 84 15.07 16.77 -17.94
N ALA A 85 14.91 18.08 -18.05
CA ALA A 85 15.83 19.07 -17.49
C ALA A 85 15.32 19.67 -16.19
N GLN A 86 16.20 20.38 -15.48
CA GLN A 86 15.86 21.08 -14.25
C GLN A 86 14.57 21.91 -14.40
N GLY A 87 13.66 21.70 -13.46
CA GLY A 87 12.37 22.37 -13.41
C GLY A 87 11.22 21.62 -14.10
N ASP A 88 11.52 20.57 -14.86
CA ASP A 88 10.50 19.74 -15.49
C ASP A 88 9.79 18.85 -14.47
N THR A 89 8.46 18.78 -14.58
CA THR A 89 7.67 17.70 -13.96
C THR A 89 7.77 16.47 -14.84
N VAL A 90 8.11 15.34 -14.26
CA VAL A 90 8.41 14.11 -14.99
C VAL A 90 7.95 12.89 -14.19
N ALA A 91 7.51 11.87 -14.91
CA ALA A 91 7.31 10.54 -14.39
C ALA A 91 8.52 9.66 -14.78
N VAL A 92 9.11 8.99 -13.80
CA VAL A 92 10.33 8.19 -13.96
C VAL A 92 10.00 6.73 -13.73
N ILE A 93 10.39 5.89 -14.68
CA ILE A 93 10.30 4.43 -14.59
C ILE A 93 11.72 3.90 -14.46
N VAL A 94 11.93 3.01 -13.49
CA VAL A 94 13.19 2.32 -13.24
C VAL A 94 12.99 0.80 -13.29
N ASN A 95 14.09 0.06 -13.44
CA ASN A 95 14.06 -1.39 -13.44
C ASN A 95 13.70 -1.97 -12.05
N GLN A 96 14.16 -1.33 -10.97
CA GLN A 96 13.88 -1.75 -9.60
C GLN A 96 13.73 -0.54 -8.67
N THR A 97 12.91 -0.65 -7.63
CA THR A 97 12.65 0.48 -6.71
C THR A 97 12.33 0.05 -5.28
N PRO A 98 12.81 0.80 -4.26
CA PRO A 98 12.33 0.67 -2.89
C PRO A 98 11.03 1.44 -2.64
N PHE A 99 10.57 2.28 -3.57
CA PHE A 99 9.39 3.14 -3.39
C PHE A 99 8.10 2.32 -3.53
N TYR A 100 7.22 2.40 -2.54
CA TYR A 100 5.92 1.76 -2.58
C TYR A 100 5.01 2.59 -3.47
N GLY A 101 4.47 1.97 -4.52
CA GLY A 101 3.42 2.58 -5.33
C GLY A 101 2.06 2.44 -4.64
N GLU A 102 1.27 3.51 -4.65
CA GLU A 102 -0.05 3.58 -4.01
C GLU A 102 -0.91 2.35 -4.35
N SER A 103 -1.40 1.68 -3.30
CA SER A 103 -2.11 0.41 -3.40
C SER A 103 -2.69 0.01 -2.04
N GLY A 104 -3.78 -0.77 -2.01
CA GLY A 104 -4.38 -1.28 -0.77
C GLY A 104 -4.82 -0.18 0.21
N GLY A 105 -5.06 1.03 -0.28
CA GLY A 105 -5.34 2.22 0.54
C GLY A 105 -4.10 2.95 1.07
N GLN A 106 -2.90 2.37 0.99
CA GLN A 106 -1.66 3.04 1.37
C GLN A 106 -1.19 3.98 0.27
N MET A 107 -1.00 5.26 0.63
CA MET A 107 -0.44 6.27 -0.27
C MET A 107 0.98 5.91 -0.71
N GLY A 108 1.33 6.38 -1.92
CA GLY A 108 2.65 6.23 -2.48
C GLY A 108 3.76 6.91 -1.67
N ASP A 109 4.96 6.37 -1.78
CA ASP A 109 6.13 7.00 -1.18
C ASP A 109 6.60 8.24 -1.94
N THR A 110 7.23 9.11 -1.17
CA THR A 110 8.01 10.26 -1.61
C THR A 110 9.48 10.01 -1.34
N GLY A 111 10.34 10.84 -1.92
CA GLY A 111 11.77 10.73 -1.71
C GLY A 111 12.57 11.41 -2.80
N ILE A 112 13.78 10.90 -3.03
CA ILE A 112 14.72 11.45 -4.00
C ILE A 112 15.19 10.34 -4.91
N VAL A 113 15.27 10.65 -6.20
CA VAL A 113 16.01 9.86 -7.19
C VAL A 113 17.16 10.73 -7.69
N SER A 114 18.39 10.28 -7.57
CA SER A 114 19.58 11.05 -7.96
C SER A 114 20.55 10.22 -8.77
N GLY A 115 21.28 10.86 -9.66
CA GLY A 115 22.35 10.23 -10.44
C GLY A 115 23.49 11.22 -10.66
N GLU A 116 24.38 10.91 -11.60
CA GLU A 116 25.52 11.77 -11.90
C GLU A 116 25.04 13.14 -12.43
N GLY A 117 25.18 14.17 -11.60
CA GLY A 117 24.87 15.55 -11.97
C GLY A 117 23.39 15.93 -12.02
N PHE A 118 22.47 15.07 -11.56
CA PHE A 118 21.04 15.40 -11.49
C PHE A 118 20.35 14.84 -10.23
N SER A 119 19.23 15.47 -9.85
CA SER A 119 18.36 15.01 -8.77
C SER A 119 16.91 15.30 -9.09
N ILE A 120 16.03 14.40 -8.69
CA ILE A 120 14.58 14.46 -8.90
C ILE A 120 13.92 14.29 -7.53
N ALA A 121 13.12 15.28 -7.15
CA ALA A 121 12.28 15.21 -5.97
C ALA A 121 10.99 14.46 -6.33
N ILE A 122 10.81 13.26 -5.77
CA ILE A 122 9.63 12.43 -5.96
C ILE A 122 8.56 12.84 -4.96
N THR A 123 7.42 13.26 -5.48
CA THR A 123 6.26 13.72 -4.70
C THR A 123 5.18 12.66 -4.55
N ASP A 124 5.19 11.63 -5.40
CA ASP A 124 4.26 10.51 -5.35
C ASP A 124 4.78 9.30 -6.14
N THR A 125 4.34 8.10 -5.77
CA THR A 125 4.64 6.86 -6.50
C THR A 125 3.36 6.08 -6.73
N GLN A 126 3.08 5.71 -7.98
CA GLN A 126 1.82 5.09 -8.38
C GLN A 126 2.08 3.75 -9.06
N LYS A 127 1.21 2.76 -8.81
CA LYS A 127 1.21 1.50 -9.58
C LYS A 127 0.32 1.66 -10.81
N LYS A 128 0.86 1.37 -11.99
CA LYS A 128 0.17 1.46 -13.28
C LYS A 128 0.41 0.21 -14.12
N ALA A 129 -0.46 -0.03 -15.10
CA ALA A 129 -0.31 -1.06 -16.14
C ALA A 129 0.22 -2.43 -15.66
N ASP A 130 -0.25 -2.90 -14.49
CA ASP A 130 0.13 -4.17 -13.86
C ASP A 130 1.66 -4.38 -13.68
N GLY A 131 2.16 -3.91 -12.54
CA GLY A 131 3.56 -4.08 -12.13
C GLY A 131 4.50 -2.93 -12.52
N LEU A 132 4.00 -1.83 -13.12
CA LEU A 132 4.81 -0.63 -13.35
C LEU A 132 4.75 0.30 -12.14
N PHE A 133 5.92 0.69 -11.60
CA PHE A 133 6.01 1.69 -10.54
C PHE A 133 6.43 3.03 -11.14
N VAL A 134 5.50 3.98 -11.15
CA VAL A 134 5.65 5.30 -11.76
C VAL A 134 5.98 6.32 -10.68
N HIS A 135 7.20 6.85 -10.70
CA HIS A 135 7.68 7.85 -9.75
C HIS A 135 7.38 9.24 -10.29
N LEU A 136 6.41 9.94 -9.70
CA LEU A 136 5.99 11.27 -10.11
C LEU A 136 6.79 12.31 -9.33
N GLY A 137 7.46 13.22 -10.04
CA GLY A 137 8.30 14.21 -9.39
C GLY A 137 8.70 15.37 -10.28
N ARG A 138 9.60 16.18 -9.74
CA ARG A 138 10.20 17.34 -10.43
C ARG A 138 11.71 17.22 -10.43
N VAL A 139 12.34 17.46 -11.59
CA VAL A 139 13.81 17.54 -11.67
C VAL A 139 14.27 18.77 -10.89
N ALA A 140 14.91 18.53 -9.75
CA ALA A 140 15.38 19.58 -8.84
C ALA A 140 16.67 20.24 -9.37
N SER A 141 17.54 19.45 -9.98
CA SER A 141 18.80 19.91 -10.58
C SER A 141 19.25 19.00 -11.73
N GLY A 142 20.01 19.55 -12.67
CA GLY A 142 20.62 18.80 -13.77
C GLY A 142 19.65 18.35 -14.86
N THR A 143 20.06 17.33 -15.60
CA THR A 143 19.25 16.71 -16.67
C THR A 143 19.33 15.20 -16.54
N VAL A 144 18.18 14.55 -16.33
CA VAL A 144 18.07 13.10 -16.35
C VAL A 144 17.86 12.61 -17.78
N LYS A 145 18.43 11.44 -18.11
CA LYS A 145 18.24 10.76 -19.40
C LYS A 145 17.83 9.31 -19.18
N THR A 146 17.15 8.74 -20.16
CA THR A 146 16.96 7.29 -20.23
C THR A 146 18.32 6.57 -20.25
N GLY A 147 18.40 5.43 -19.57
CA GLY A 147 19.63 4.66 -19.36
C GLY A 147 20.53 5.16 -18.23
N ALA A 148 20.20 6.28 -17.56
CA ALA A 148 21.00 6.78 -16.45
C ALA A 148 20.97 5.85 -15.23
N ALA A 149 22.13 5.62 -14.61
CA ALA A 149 22.22 5.00 -13.29
C ALA A 149 21.74 5.98 -12.21
N VAL A 150 20.96 5.46 -11.27
CA VAL A 150 20.34 6.24 -10.20
C VAL A 150 20.43 5.54 -8.85
N GLU A 151 20.55 6.35 -7.80
CA GLU A 151 20.24 6.00 -6.43
C GLU A 151 18.82 6.48 -6.10
N LEU A 152 18.02 5.58 -5.54
CA LEU A 152 16.65 5.80 -5.10
C LEU A 152 16.62 5.80 -3.58
N LYS A 153 16.10 6.87 -2.97
CA LYS A 153 16.00 7.01 -1.51
C LYS A 153 14.62 7.47 -1.07
N VAL A 154 13.90 6.58 -0.39
CA VAL A 154 12.57 6.87 0.18
C VAL A 154 12.70 7.83 1.37
N GLU A 155 11.70 8.70 1.55
CA GLU A 155 11.58 9.55 2.73
C GLU A 155 11.22 8.71 3.98
N HIS A 156 12.25 8.29 4.73
CA HIS A 156 12.12 7.41 5.89
C HIS A 156 11.04 7.84 6.90
N ALA A 157 10.97 9.14 7.22
CA ALA A 157 10.02 9.65 8.20
C ALA A 157 8.57 9.49 7.74
N ARG A 158 8.28 9.75 6.45
CA ARG A 158 6.96 9.53 5.86
C ARG A 158 6.63 8.05 5.79
N ARG A 159 7.55 7.22 5.27
CA ARG A 159 7.38 5.77 5.20
C ARG A 159 7.07 5.16 6.56
N SER A 160 7.76 5.60 7.61
CA SER A 160 7.52 5.14 8.98
C SER A 160 6.10 5.47 9.46
N ARG A 161 5.59 6.68 9.18
CA ARG A 161 4.21 7.04 9.50
C ARG A 161 3.18 6.24 8.70
N LEU A 162 3.43 6.00 7.41
CA LEU A 162 2.58 5.14 6.58
C LEU A 162 2.52 3.72 7.14
N ARG A 163 3.67 3.12 7.48
CA ARG A 163 3.75 1.81 8.12
C ARG A 163 2.98 1.75 9.44
N ALA A 164 3.15 2.75 10.30
CA ALA A 164 2.44 2.83 11.59
C ALA A 164 0.92 2.89 11.40
N ASN A 165 0.44 3.78 10.52
CA ASN A 165 -0.98 3.90 10.20
C ASN A 165 -1.53 2.63 9.53
N HIS A 166 -0.77 1.99 8.64
CA HIS A 166 -1.19 0.72 8.02
C HIS A 166 -1.34 -0.38 9.06
N SER A 167 -0.32 -0.58 9.90
CA SER A 167 -0.34 -1.59 10.94
C SER A 167 -1.44 -1.33 11.97
N ALA A 168 -1.70 -0.07 12.33
CA ALA A 168 -2.82 0.28 13.19
C ALA A 168 -4.18 -0.05 12.58
N THR A 169 -4.36 0.09 11.25
CA THR A 169 -5.60 -0.32 10.56
C THR A 169 -5.90 -1.80 10.79
N HIS A 170 -4.90 -2.68 10.72
CA HIS A 170 -5.06 -4.12 11.01
C HIS A 170 -5.48 -4.39 12.46
N LEU A 171 -4.83 -3.73 13.43
CA LEU A 171 -5.18 -3.90 14.84
C LEU A 171 -6.60 -3.38 15.14
N ILE A 172 -6.97 -2.24 14.57
CA ILE A 172 -8.32 -1.67 14.69
C ILE A 172 -9.35 -2.60 14.03
N HIS A 173 -9.05 -3.16 12.86
CA HIS A 173 -9.95 -4.05 12.15
C HIS A 173 -10.26 -5.30 12.96
N GLU A 174 -9.25 -5.93 13.55
CA GLU A 174 -9.45 -7.07 14.43
C GLU A 174 -10.25 -6.68 15.69
N ALA A 175 -9.89 -5.58 16.35
CA ALA A 175 -10.59 -5.10 17.53
C ALA A 175 -12.09 -4.82 17.25
N LEU A 176 -12.40 -4.19 16.11
CA LEU A 176 -13.79 -3.97 15.67
C LEU A 176 -14.55 -5.28 15.48
N ARG A 177 -13.89 -6.35 15.01
CA ARG A 177 -14.53 -7.67 14.84
C ARG A 177 -14.78 -8.36 16.16
N GLU A 178 -13.88 -8.21 17.13
CA GLU A 178 -14.09 -8.76 18.48
C GLU A 178 -15.21 -8.03 19.22
N VAL A 179 -15.27 -6.70 19.12
CA VAL A 179 -16.27 -5.87 19.81
C VAL A 179 -17.64 -5.92 19.14
N LEU A 180 -17.69 -5.72 17.82
CA LEU A 180 -18.95 -5.56 17.09
C LEU A 180 -19.44 -6.86 16.46
N GLY A 181 -18.54 -7.81 16.20
CA GLY A 181 -18.85 -9.10 15.59
C GLY A 181 -18.20 -9.32 14.21
N THR A 182 -18.18 -10.59 13.80
CA THR A 182 -17.45 -11.06 12.60
C THR A 182 -18.03 -10.61 11.26
N HIS A 183 -19.20 -9.96 11.24
CA HIS A 183 -19.76 -9.32 10.04
C HIS A 183 -19.03 -8.04 9.63
N VAL A 184 -18.20 -7.48 10.50
CA VAL A 184 -17.35 -6.33 10.18
C VAL A 184 -16.35 -6.75 9.12
N ALA A 185 -16.43 -6.12 7.95
CA ALA A 185 -15.54 -6.34 6.83
C ALA A 185 -15.16 -5.00 6.19
N GLN A 186 -13.94 -4.91 5.69
CA GLN A 186 -13.46 -3.73 4.98
C GLN A 186 -14.32 -3.39 3.76
N LYS A 187 -14.64 -2.10 3.62
CA LYS A 187 -15.32 -1.47 2.47
C LYS A 187 -14.49 -0.35 1.84
N GLY A 188 -13.43 0.09 2.50
CA GLY A 188 -12.51 1.10 2.00
C GLY A 188 -11.40 1.38 3.01
N SER A 189 -10.25 1.84 2.53
CA SER A 189 -9.12 2.21 3.37
C SER A 189 -8.38 3.40 2.77
N LEU A 190 -7.86 4.27 3.63
CA LEU A 190 -6.85 5.27 3.30
C LEU A 190 -5.84 5.28 4.44
N VAL A 191 -4.58 5.06 4.08
CA VAL A 191 -3.42 5.14 4.96
C VAL A 191 -2.55 6.27 4.42
N ALA A 192 -2.66 7.43 5.08
CA ALA A 192 -1.90 8.63 4.81
C ALA A 192 -0.81 8.82 5.89
N PRO A 193 0.20 9.68 5.69
CA PRO A 193 1.21 9.91 6.72
C PRO A 193 0.65 10.58 7.98
N GLU A 194 -0.43 11.36 7.86
CA GLU A 194 -0.99 12.13 8.97
C GLU A 194 -2.14 11.42 9.69
N ARG A 195 -2.81 10.45 9.03
CA ARG A 195 -3.97 9.75 9.57
C ARG A 195 -4.25 8.44 8.82
N LEU A 196 -5.10 7.60 9.43
CA LEU A 196 -5.78 6.51 8.74
C LEU A 196 -7.29 6.72 8.73
N ARG A 197 -7.94 6.13 7.74
CA ARG A 197 -9.39 6.09 7.58
C ARG A 197 -9.79 4.69 7.11
N PHE A 198 -10.70 4.06 7.84
CA PHE A 198 -11.10 2.70 7.60
C PHE A 198 -12.62 2.59 7.53
N ASP A 199 -13.13 2.16 6.37
CA ASP A 199 -14.55 2.01 6.13
C ASP A 199 -14.94 0.54 6.31
N ILE A 200 -15.95 0.26 7.12
CA ILE A 200 -16.39 -1.09 7.48
C ILE A 200 -17.88 -1.32 7.24
N SER A 201 -18.28 -2.57 6.99
CA SER A 201 -19.69 -2.96 7.03
C SER A 201 -20.22 -2.99 8.46
N HIS A 202 -21.06 -2.03 8.79
CA HIS A 202 -21.79 -1.99 10.05
C HIS A 202 -23.04 -1.10 9.93
N ASN A 203 -24.17 -1.59 10.45
CA ASN A 203 -25.49 -0.97 10.22
C ASN A 203 -25.91 0.02 11.33
N LYS A 204 -25.14 0.16 12.40
CA LYS A 204 -25.47 0.99 13.55
C LYS A 204 -24.34 1.98 13.85
N PRO A 205 -24.61 3.13 14.50
CA PRO A 205 -23.55 3.92 15.13
C PRO A 205 -22.81 3.07 16.15
N ILE A 206 -21.50 3.28 16.27
CA ILE A 206 -20.68 2.62 17.28
C ILE A 206 -20.71 3.52 18.52
N SER A 207 -21.02 2.94 19.68
CA SER A 207 -21.09 3.67 20.94
C SER A 207 -19.70 4.13 21.40
N ALA A 208 -19.67 5.13 22.28
CA ALA A 208 -18.41 5.63 22.84
C ALA A 208 -17.64 4.53 23.59
N ASP A 209 -18.34 3.71 24.39
CA ASP A 209 -17.76 2.60 25.14
C ASP A 209 -17.19 1.52 24.19
N GLU A 210 -17.88 1.21 23.08
CA GLU A 210 -17.36 0.29 22.05
C GLU A 210 -16.11 0.86 21.37
N LEU A 211 -16.08 2.15 21.04
CA LEU A 211 -14.88 2.78 20.46
C LEU A 211 -13.70 2.81 21.43
N GLU A 212 -13.96 3.08 22.71
CA GLU A 212 -12.96 3.03 23.77
C GLU A 212 -12.39 1.63 23.91
N GLU A 213 -13.24 0.60 23.87
CA GLU A 213 -12.80 -0.79 23.92
C GLU A 213 -11.96 -1.17 22.70
N VAL A 214 -12.36 -0.77 21.49
CA VAL A 214 -11.57 -1.00 20.26
C VAL A 214 -10.19 -0.33 20.36
N GLU A 215 -10.14 0.92 20.82
CA GLU A 215 -8.87 1.64 21.01
C GLU A 215 -7.99 0.98 22.08
N ARG A 216 -8.60 0.53 23.19
CA ARG A 216 -7.91 -0.18 24.27
C ARG A 216 -7.27 -1.46 23.75
N MET A 217 -8.04 -2.31 23.07
CA MET A 217 -7.55 -3.58 22.51
C MET A 217 -6.43 -3.36 21.49
N ALA A 218 -6.56 -2.39 20.59
CA ALA A 218 -5.49 -2.08 19.64
C ALA A 218 -4.20 -1.65 20.36
N ASN A 219 -4.31 -0.79 21.38
CA ASN A 219 -3.15 -0.33 22.14
C ASN A 219 -2.54 -1.43 23.03
N GLU A 220 -3.32 -2.39 23.52
CA GLU A 220 -2.79 -3.58 24.21
C GLU A 220 -1.80 -4.35 23.33
N ILE A 221 -2.07 -4.43 22.03
CA ILE A 221 -1.17 -5.08 21.08
C ILE A 221 0.05 -4.21 20.74
N VAL A 222 -0.15 -2.89 20.64
CA VAL A 222 0.94 -1.93 20.43
C VAL A 222 1.99 -2.05 21.54
N VAL A 223 1.57 -2.07 22.81
CA VAL A 223 2.50 -2.10 23.95
C VAL A 223 3.24 -3.43 24.10
N GLN A 224 2.80 -4.52 23.45
CA GLN A 224 3.56 -5.78 23.41
C GLN A 224 4.93 -5.59 22.76
N ASN A 225 5.08 -4.60 21.88
CA ASN A 225 6.27 -4.38 21.06
C ASN A 225 6.76 -5.68 20.38
N SER A 226 5.81 -6.52 19.95
CA SER A 226 6.09 -7.82 19.36
C SER A 226 6.53 -7.65 17.91
N PRO A 227 7.45 -8.49 17.39
CA PRO A 227 7.80 -8.47 15.98
C PRO A 227 6.59 -8.68 15.06
N VAL A 228 6.53 -7.92 13.97
CA VAL A 228 5.58 -8.16 12.87
C VAL A 228 6.22 -9.14 11.90
N SER A 229 5.51 -10.23 11.60
CA SER A 229 6.00 -11.27 10.70
C SER A 229 5.26 -11.26 9.38
N THR A 230 5.97 -11.59 8.31
CA THR A 230 5.45 -11.62 6.94
C THR A 230 5.87 -12.91 6.28
N ARG A 231 4.94 -13.60 5.61
CA ARG A 231 5.21 -14.86 4.90
C ARG A 231 4.58 -14.82 3.51
N LEU A 232 5.30 -15.34 2.52
CA LEU A 232 4.75 -15.67 1.21
C LEU A 232 4.23 -17.11 1.26
N MET A 233 3.00 -17.32 0.83
CA MET A 233 2.38 -18.65 0.79
C MET A 233 1.25 -18.69 -0.25
N SER A 234 0.74 -19.89 -0.53
CA SER A 234 -0.44 -20.03 -1.38
C SER A 234 -1.67 -19.43 -0.72
N VAL A 235 -2.66 -19.03 -1.52
CA VAL A 235 -3.95 -18.51 -1.00
C VAL A 235 -4.63 -19.54 -0.08
N ASP A 236 -4.60 -20.82 -0.46
CA ASP A 236 -5.23 -21.89 0.31
C ASP A 236 -4.55 -22.09 1.67
N ASP A 237 -3.21 -22.05 1.72
CA ASP A 237 -2.47 -22.13 2.97
C ASP A 237 -2.74 -20.91 3.86
N ALA A 238 -2.80 -19.71 3.29
CA ALA A 238 -3.12 -18.49 4.02
C ALA A 238 -4.50 -18.57 4.69
N ILE A 239 -5.52 -19.03 3.95
CA ILE A 239 -6.87 -19.23 4.48
C ILE A 239 -6.88 -20.30 5.58
N ALA A 240 -6.13 -21.39 5.40
CA ALA A 240 -6.03 -22.46 6.40
C ALA A 240 -5.38 -21.99 7.71
N GLU A 241 -4.45 -21.03 7.65
CA GLU A 241 -3.84 -20.39 8.82
C GLU A 241 -4.74 -19.33 9.49
N GLY A 242 -5.94 -19.11 8.95
CA GLY A 242 -6.90 -18.15 9.47
C GLY A 242 -6.65 -16.72 8.98
N ALA A 243 -5.87 -16.54 7.92
CA ALA A 243 -5.66 -15.24 7.34
C ALA A 243 -6.94 -14.72 6.69
N MET A 244 -7.27 -13.46 6.95
CA MET A 244 -8.44 -12.84 6.34
C MET A 244 -8.11 -12.34 4.94
N ALA A 245 -8.89 -12.79 3.95
CA ALA A 245 -8.89 -12.21 2.62
C ALA A 245 -9.68 -10.90 2.61
N LEU A 246 -9.13 -9.85 2.00
CA LEU A 246 -9.79 -8.56 1.86
C LEU A 246 -10.74 -8.59 0.67
N PHE A 247 -11.94 -8.01 0.86
CA PHE A 247 -13.01 -8.07 -0.13
C PHE A 247 -12.65 -7.23 -1.38
N GLY A 248 -12.73 -7.85 -2.56
CA GLY A 248 -12.61 -7.16 -3.86
C GLY A 248 -11.21 -7.14 -4.47
N GLU A 249 -10.21 -7.72 -3.79
CA GLU A 249 -8.87 -7.86 -4.35
C GLU A 249 -8.73 -9.17 -5.17
N LYS A 250 -8.02 -9.09 -6.30
CA LYS A 250 -7.58 -10.28 -7.04
C LYS A 250 -6.21 -10.67 -6.51
N TYR A 251 -6.08 -11.90 -6.03
CA TYR A 251 -4.83 -12.46 -5.56
C TYR A 251 -4.16 -13.28 -6.67
N GLY A 252 -2.84 -13.21 -6.75
CA GLY A 252 -2.05 -14.13 -7.57
C GLY A 252 -1.90 -15.50 -6.90
N ASP A 253 -1.08 -16.37 -7.48
CA ASP A 253 -0.85 -17.73 -6.97
C ASP A 253 -0.17 -17.72 -5.59
N GLU A 254 0.62 -16.69 -5.29
CA GLU A 254 1.25 -16.45 -3.98
C GLU A 254 0.75 -15.14 -3.38
N VAL A 255 0.47 -15.16 -2.07
CA VAL A 255 0.03 -14.02 -1.28
C VAL A 255 0.96 -13.75 -0.13
N ARG A 256 1.05 -12.47 0.23
CA ARG A 256 1.79 -12.02 1.40
C ARG A 256 0.85 -11.94 2.60
N VAL A 257 1.08 -12.79 3.59
CA VAL A 257 0.36 -12.79 4.86
C VAL A 257 1.17 -12.03 5.90
N VAL A 258 0.50 -11.13 6.61
CA VAL A 258 1.07 -10.32 7.68
C VAL A 258 0.44 -10.72 8.99
N SER A 259 1.26 -10.99 10.00
CA SER A 259 0.80 -11.33 11.35
C SER A 259 1.35 -10.34 12.39
N MET A 260 0.50 -9.90 13.30
CA MET A 260 0.85 -8.91 14.33
C MET A 260 0.26 -9.30 15.68
N GLY A 261 1.07 -9.16 16.73
CA GLY A 261 0.62 -9.29 18.11
C GLY A 261 0.21 -10.70 18.52
N THR A 262 -0.03 -10.86 19.81
CA THR A 262 -0.66 -12.06 20.38
C THR A 262 -1.96 -11.65 21.06
N GLY A 263 -3.06 -12.31 20.72
CA GLY A 263 -4.35 -12.09 21.36
C GLY A 263 -4.27 -12.44 22.85
N LEU A 264 -4.76 -11.53 23.70
CA LEU A 264 -4.73 -11.69 25.16
C LEU A 264 -6.02 -12.33 25.70
N HIS A 265 -7.10 -12.21 24.94
CA HIS A 265 -8.45 -12.53 25.37
C HIS A 265 -9.25 -13.26 24.27
N GLY A 266 -10.44 -13.71 24.62
CA GLY A 266 -11.39 -14.28 23.68
C GLY A 266 -10.91 -15.54 22.97
N ALA A 267 -11.45 -15.78 21.78
CA ALA A 267 -11.16 -16.96 20.96
C ALA A 267 -9.72 -16.98 20.41
N LYS A 268 -9.03 -15.83 20.42
CA LYS A 268 -7.66 -15.65 19.92
C LYS A 268 -6.60 -15.60 21.03
N ALA A 269 -6.96 -15.92 22.28
CA ALA A 269 -6.00 -15.97 23.37
C ALA A 269 -4.80 -16.88 23.03
N ASN A 270 -3.58 -16.34 23.16
CA ASN A 270 -2.30 -16.99 22.83
C ASN A 270 -2.11 -17.36 21.34
N ARG A 271 -2.84 -16.70 20.44
CA ARG A 271 -2.68 -16.84 18.97
C ARG A 271 -2.32 -15.49 18.36
N PRO A 272 -1.80 -15.43 17.12
CA PRO A 272 -1.64 -14.17 16.42
C PRO A 272 -2.93 -13.34 16.46
N TYR A 273 -2.82 -12.07 16.85
CA TYR A 273 -3.99 -11.22 17.02
C TYR A 273 -4.60 -10.87 15.65
N SER A 274 -3.81 -10.23 14.80
CA SER A 274 -4.15 -9.92 13.42
C SER A 274 -3.38 -10.84 12.47
N VAL A 275 -4.07 -11.45 11.51
CA VAL A 275 -3.50 -12.25 10.41
C VAL A 275 -4.26 -11.92 9.13
N GLU A 276 -3.62 -11.21 8.20
CA GLU A 276 -4.29 -10.69 7.00
C GLU A 276 -3.43 -10.81 5.75
N LEU A 277 -4.07 -11.00 4.60
CA LEU A 277 -3.41 -10.88 3.30
C LEU A 277 -3.19 -9.39 3.02
N CYS A 278 -1.94 -8.95 3.01
CA CYS A 278 -1.63 -7.55 2.78
C CYS A 278 -0.29 -7.35 2.03
N GLY A 279 -0.39 -6.69 0.87
CA GLY A 279 0.74 -6.23 0.07
C GLY A 279 1.25 -4.85 0.48
N GLY A 280 0.90 -4.35 1.67
CA GLY A 280 1.34 -3.08 2.22
C GLY A 280 2.68 -3.14 2.92
N THR A 281 3.26 -1.97 3.20
CA THR A 281 4.41 -1.88 4.11
C THR A 281 3.93 -1.79 5.55
N HIS A 282 4.58 -2.52 6.45
CA HIS A 282 4.24 -2.54 7.88
C HIS A 282 5.42 -2.17 8.76
N VAL A 283 5.12 -1.84 10.00
CA VAL A 283 6.14 -1.66 11.04
C VAL A 283 6.93 -2.95 11.28
N ARG A 284 8.11 -2.85 11.91
CA ARG A 284 8.92 -4.04 12.24
C ARG A 284 8.46 -4.68 13.55
N ALA A 285 8.02 -3.87 14.50
CA ALA A 285 7.40 -4.32 15.74
C ALA A 285 6.15 -3.49 16.04
N THR A 286 5.17 -4.06 16.74
CA THR A 286 3.91 -3.38 17.06
C THR A 286 4.11 -2.08 17.84
N GLY A 287 5.20 -1.97 18.61
CA GLY A 287 5.56 -0.78 19.37
C GLY A 287 6.02 0.41 18.50
N ASP A 288 6.48 0.16 17.26
CA ASP A 288 6.83 1.22 16.31
C ASP A 288 5.60 2.06 15.89
N ILE A 289 4.37 1.56 16.13
CA ILE A 289 3.12 2.31 15.94
C ILE A 289 3.05 3.47 16.97
N GLY A 290 3.63 3.27 18.16
CA GLY A 290 3.63 4.20 19.27
C GLY A 290 2.32 4.20 20.06
N LEU A 291 1.29 4.86 19.53
CA LEU A 291 -0.02 5.02 20.15
C LEU A 291 -1.08 4.98 19.05
N VAL A 292 -2.25 4.42 19.31
CA VAL A 292 -3.42 4.52 18.45
C VAL A 292 -4.48 5.38 19.15
N ARG A 293 -5.03 6.37 18.42
CA ARG A 293 -6.14 7.21 18.90
C ARG A 293 -7.24 7.28 17.86
N ILE A 294 -8.41 6.75 18.17
CA ILE A 294 -9.63 6.87 17.36
C ILE A 294 -10.21 8.27 17.59
N VAL A 295 -10.44 8.98 16.49
CA VAL A 295 -10.92 10.37 16.49
C VAL A 295 -12.41 10.44 16.25
N SER A 296 -12.93 9.60 15.35
CA SER A 296 -14.36 9.61 15.02
C SER A 296 -14.86 8.31 14.41
N ASP A 297 -16.17 8.13 14.52
CA ASP A 297 -17.01 7.18 13.80
C ASP A 297 -18.11 7.95 13.06
N SER A 298 -18.29 7.72 11.75
CA SER A 298 -19.31 8.41 10.95
C SER A 298 -19.98 7.49 9.90
N ALA A 299 -21.23 7.76 9.54
CA ALA A 299 -21.89 7.04 8.45
C ALA A 299 -21.48 7.64 7.10
N VAL A 300 -21.03 6.80 6.17
CA VAL A 300 -20.61 7.25 4.82
C VAL A 300 -21.51 6.73 3.71
N ALA A 301 -22.19 5.60 3.95
CA ALA A 301 -23.23 5.04 3.08
C ALA A 301 -24.14 4.13 3.92
N ALA A 302 -25.25 3.66 3.33
CA ALA A 302 -26.11 2.67 3.98
C ALA A 302 -25.30 1.41 4.34
N GLY A 303 -25.26 1.08 5.63
CA GLY A 303 -24.53 -0.07 6.16
C GLY A 303 -23.00 0.06 6.16
N VAL A 304 -22.45 1.28 5.96
CA VAL A 304 -21.01 1.53 6.00
C VAL A 304 -20.67 2.64 7.00
N ARG A 305 -19.80 2.29 7.96
CA ARG A 305 -19.23 3.20 8.95
C ARG A 305 -17.78 3.50 8.61
N ARG A 306 -17.33 4.72 8.88
CA ARG A 306 -15.95 5.17 8.74
C ARG A 306 -15.35 5.46 10.10
N ILE A 307 -14.25 4.77 10.40
CA ILE A 307 -13.39 5.05 11.53
C ILE A 307 -12.24 5.94 11.05
N GLU A 308 -11.98 7.02 11.76
CA GLU A 308 -10.77 7.82 11.59
C GLU A 308 -9.90 7.70 12.83
N ALA A 309 -8.61 7.44 12.63
CA ALA A 309 -7.65 7.30 13.72
C ALA A 309 -6.30 7.93 13.38
N LEU A 310 -5.53 8.20 14.43
CA LEU A 310 -4.18 8.76 14.38
C LEU A 310 -3.22 7.79 15.05
N THR A 311 -1.96 7.81 14.63
CA THR A 311 -0.89 7.06 15.29
C THR A 311 0.28 7.93 15.73
N GLY A 312 1.09 7.40 16.65
CA GLY A 312 2.37 7.97 17.07
C GLY A 312 2.31 9.46 17.43
N GLU A 313 3.17 10.26 16.80
CA GLU A 313 3.28 11.70 17.05
C GLU A 313 1.98 12.47 16.71
N ALA A 314 1.23 12.05 15.69
CA ALA A 314 -0.04 12.69 15.34
C ALA A 314 -1.10 12.47 16.44
N ALA A 315 -1.18 11.23 16.97
CA ALA A 315 -2.04 10.92 18.11
C ALA A 315 -1.62 11.69 19.37
N ARG A 316 -0.32 11.74 19.68
CA ARG A 316 0.23 12.49 20.81
C ARG A 316 -0.13 13.98 20.74
N ARG A 317 0.07 14.62 19.58
CA ARG A 317 -0.27 16.03 19.36
C ARG A 317 -1.77 16.29 19.51
N HIS A 318 -2.61 15.39 19.00
CA HIS A 318 -4.06 15.50 19.16
C HIS A 318 -4.46 15.52 20.65
N LEU A 319 -3.90 14.62 21.46
CA LEU A 319 -4.15 14.58 22.90
C LEU A 319 -3.62 15.82 23.62
N ASP A 320 -2.43 16.29 23.29
CA ASP A 320 -1.88 17.55 23.83
C ASP A 320 -2.78 18.76 23.53
N GLU A 321 -3.35 18.83 22.32
CA GLU A 321 -4.27 19.89 21.94
C GLU A 321 -5.59 19.81 22.71
N GLN A 322 -6.11 18.60 22.96
CA GLN A 322 -7.30 18.40 23.78
C GLN A 322 -7.07 18.84 25.23
N ASP A 323 -5.93 18.46 25.84
CA ASP A 323 -5.57 18.90 27.20
C ASP A 323 -5.43 20.42 27.31
N LYS A 324 -4.78 21.06 26.32
CA LYS A 324 -4.69 22.54 26.26
C LYS A 324 -6.06 23.21 26.21
N ARG A 325 -6.98 22.68 25.38
CA ARG A 325 -8.36 23.22 25.28
C ARG A 325 -9.11 23.05 26.61
N LEU A 326 -8.99 21.89 27.26
CA LEU A 326 -9.62 21.64 28.55
C LEU A 326 -9.10 22.60 29.62
N LYS A 327 -7.78 22.80 29.71
CA LYS A 327 -7.15 23.76 30.64
C LYS A 327 -7.62 25.20 30.39
N ALA A 328 -7.74 25.61 29.14
CA ALA A 328 -8.22 26.94 28.77
C ALA A 328 -9.70 27.16 29.17
N ILE A 329 -10.56 26.16 28.95
CA ILE A 329 -11.96 26.21 29.40
C ILE A 329 -12.02 26.28 30.93
N ALA A 330 -11.28 25.41 31.62
CA ALA A 330 -11.24 25.39 33.08
C ALA A 330 -10.75 26.72 33.67
N SER A 331 -9.82 27.42 33.01
CA SER A 331 -9.40 28.77 33.45
C SER A 331 -10.44 29.85 33.21
N THR A 332 -11.33 29.67 32.23
CA THR A 332 -12.38 30.64 31.88
C THR A 332 -13.59 30.54 32.81
N LEU A 333 -13.83 29.35 33.37
CA LEU A 333 -14.92 29.08 34.32
C LEU A 333 -14.55 29.42 35.78
N LYS A 334 -13.39 30.07 36.00
CA LYS A 334 -12.97 30.58 37.31
C LYS A 334 -13.57 31.96 37.60
#